data_AF-A0A354PG46-F1
#
_entry.id   AF-A0A354PG46-F1
#
_cell.length_a   1.000
_cell.length_b   1.000
_cell.length_c   1.000
_cell.angle_alpha   90.00
_cell.angle_beta   90.00
_cell.angle_gamma   90.00
#
_symmetry.space_group_name_H-M   'P 1'
#
loop_
_entity.id
_entity.type
_entity.pdbx_description
1 polymer ?
#
loop_
_entity_poly.entity_id
_entity_poly.type
_entity_poly.pdbx_seq_one_letter_code
_entity_poly.pdbx_strand_id
1 'polypeptide(L)'
;DGGDENLKDYPIEENPELTIRSVLNNLMLYQEGWGVHAIKHSLVHSGGQSRGQARSTAPSRLLGFTAFSPFALPRVIEIAEAIPFIELTDWDHQKLYALKGEVVARGIRLITGIDMPVFNKQRFQHGAIDPEKFSQLFPQQEHEYRKAFLQCWN
;
A
#
# COMPACT_ATOMS: atom_id res chain seq x y z
N ASP A 1 -8.82 2.65 -1.38
CA ASP A 1 -8.13 1.98 -0.26
C ASP A 1 -7.63 0.58 -0.57
N GLY A 2 -8.31 -0.22 -1.41
CA GLY A 2 -7.84 -1.55 -1.76
C GLY A 2 -6.82 -1.55 -2.90
N GLY A 3 -5.61 -2.02 -2.63
CA GLY A 3 -4.51 -2.13 -3.59
C GLY A 3 -3.14 -2.12 -2.95
N ASP A 4 -3.04 -1.74 -1.67
CA ASP A 4 -1.79 -1.71 -0.91
C ASP A 4 -1.83 -2.61 0.33
N GLU A 5 -2.79 -3.53 0.45
CA GLU A 5 -2.80 -4.49 1.56
C GLU A 5 -1.72 -5.54 1.41
N ASN A 6 -1.35 -5.86 0.17
CA ASN A 6 -0.35 -6.85 -0.21
C ASN A 6 0.71 -6.21 -1.11
N LEU A 7 1.97 -6.62 -0.98
CA LEU A 7 3.07 -6.16 -1.84
C LEU A 7 3.20 -4.62 -1.84
N LYS A 8 3.26 -4.01 -0.65
CA LYS A 8 3.43 -2.55 -0.53
C LYS A 8 4.75 -2.09 -1.09
N ASP A 9 4.71 -0.93 -1.74
CA ASP A 9 5.92 -0.16 -2.02
C ASP A 9 6.32 0.62 -0.77
N TYR A 10 7.63 0.63 -0.52
CA TYR A 10 8.25 1.37 0.55
C TYR A 10 9.12 2.44 -0.08
N PRO A 11 8.94 3.74 0.20
CA PRO A 11 9.80 4.77 -0.36
C PRO A 11 11.15 4.76 0.38
N ILE A 12 11.97 3.75 0.07
CA ILE A 12 13.30 3.52 0.66
C ILE A 12 14.20 4.72 0.36
N GLU A 13 13.99 5.36 -0.80
CA GLU A 13 14.70 6.55 -1.25
C GLU A 13 14.32 7.80 -0.46
N GLU A 14 13.10 7.86 0.09
CA GLU A 14 12.60 9.02 0.84
C GLU A 14 12.85 8.89 2.36
N ASN A 15 13.21 7.69 2.84
CA ASN A 15 13.44 7.43 4.26
C ASN A 15 14.79 6.73 4.52
N PRO A 16 15.82 7.48 4.99
CA PRO A 16 17.15 6.92 5.23
C PRO A 16 17.21 5.88 6.37
N GLU A 17 16.19 5.79 7.22
CA GLU A 17 16.09 4.75 8.26
C GLU A 17 15.52 3.43 7.73
N LEU A 18 14.92 3.44 6.53
CA LEU A 18 14.33 2.27 5.91
C LEU A 18 15.28 1.70 4.87
N THR A 19 15.77 0.48 5.08
CA THR A 19 16.64 -0.20 4.11
C THR A 19 15.94 -1.38 3.47
N ILE A 20 16.37 -1.78 2.27
CA ILE A 20 15.87 -3.00 1.61
C ILE A 20 16.05 -4.24 2.50
N ARG A 21 17.09 -4.27 3.34
CA ARG A 21 17.28 -5.34 4.33
C ARG A 21 16.23 -5.31 5.44
N SER A 22 15.85 -4.13 5.92
CA SER A 22 14.73 -4.00 6.89
C SER A 22 13.40 -4.43 6.28
N VAL A 23 13.23 -4.23 4.98
CA VAL A 23 12.01 -4.59 4.25
C VAL A 23 11.92 -6.09 4.02
N LEU A 24 12.96 -6.71 3.46
CA LEU A 24 12.93 -8.12 3.10
C LEU A 24 13.05 -9.09 4.28
N ASN A 25 13.62 -8.67 5.41
CA ASN A 25 13.72 -9.51 6.61
C ASN A 25 12.47 -9.47 7.50
N ASN A 26 11.49 -8.61 7.20
CA ASN A 26 10.24 -8.54 7.94
C ASN A 26 9.07 -8.89 7.00
N LEU A 27 8.64 -10.15 7.06
CA LEU A 27 7.53 -10.69 6.25
C LEU A 27 6.23 -9.89 6.44
N MET A 28 6.00 -9.39 7.66
CA MET A 28 4.82 -8.59 7.98
C MET A 28 4.95 -7.14 7.50
N LEU A 29 6.15 -6.64 7.19
CA LEU A 29 6.31 -5.27 6.70
C LEU A 29 5.42 -5.09 5.48
N TYR A 30 5.46 -6.00 4.51
CA TYR A 30 4.65 -5.92 3.28
C TYR A 30 3.13 -5.84 3.50
N GLN A 31 2.62 -6.39 4.59
CA GLN A 31 1.18 -6.43 4.91
C GLN A 31 0.77 -5.30 5.86
N GLU A 32 1.60 -5.03 6.86
CA GLU A 32 1.28 -4.22 8.03
C GLU A 32 1.84 -2.80 7.95
N GLY A 33 2.91 -2.60 7.17
CA GLY A 33 3.67 -1.36 7.13
C GLY A 33 4.92 -1.40 8.03
N TRP A 34 5.62 -0.26 8.09
CA TRP A 34 6.82 -0.11 8.92
C TRP A 34 6.51 0.09 10.41
N GLY A 35 7.38 -0.43 11.27
CA GLY A 35 7.31 -0.24 12.72
C GLY A 35 6.60 -1.35 13.50
N VAL A 36 6.49 -2.57 12.98
CA VAL A 36 5.82 -3.71 13.66
C VAL A 36 6.58 -4.19 14.92
N HIS A 37 7.91 -4.09 14.94
CA HIS A 37 8.73 -4.47 16.11
C HIS A 37 8.79 -3.39 17.19
N ALA A 38 8.46 -2.15 16.84
CA ALA A 38 8.17 -1.15 17.83
C ALA A 38 6.69 -1.30 18.16
N ILE A 39 6.32 -1.47 19.42
CA ILE A 39 4.92 -1.32 19.85
C ILE A 39 4.56 0.17 19.72
N LYS A 40 4.64 0.75 18.52
CA LYS A 40 4.32 2.16 18.23
C LYS A 40 2.86 2.30 17.88
N HIS A 41 2.24 1.25 17.32
CA HIS A 41 0.80 1.23 17.05
C HIS A 41 0.26 -0.18 17.29
N SER A 42 -0.20 -0.44 18.51
CA SER A 42 -1.15 -1.50 18.90
C SER A 42 -0.87 -2.96 18.48
N LEU A 43 -0.79 -3.88 19.45
CA LEU A 43 -0.79 -5.33 19.21
C LEU A 43 -2.10 -5.87 18.60
N VAL A 44 -3.15 -5.03 18.52
CA VAL A 44 -4.48 -5.38 17.99
C VAL A 44 -4.87 -4.59 16.74
N HIS A 45 -4.10 -3.58 16.33
CA HIS A 45 -4.43 -2.76 15.16
C HIS A 45 -3.21 -2.53 14.26
N SER A 46 -3.22 -3.24 13.13
CA SER A 46 -2.32 -3.07 11.99
C SER A 46 -2.27 -1.60 11.54
N GLY A 47 -1.12 -0.94 11.60
CA GLY A 47 -1.04 0.51 11.35
C GLY A 47 -1.66 0.94 10.01
N GLY A 48 -1.22 0.35 8.89
CA GLY A 48 -1.74 0.69 7.56
C GLY A 48 -3.13 0.12 7.28
N GLN A 49 -3.36 -1.15 7.62
CA GLN A 49 -4.59 -1.86 7.26
C GLN A 49 -5.77 -1.46 8.15
N SER A 50 -5.61 -1.25 9.46
CA SER A 50 -6.68 -0.73 10.33
C SER A 50 -7.19 0.65 9.88
N ARG A 51 -6.29 1.54 9.46
CA ARG A 51 -6.66 2.85 8.91
C ARG A 51 -7.45 2.72 7.60
N GLY A 52 -7.03 1.84 6.70
CA GLY A 52 -7.75 1.57 5.45
C GLY A 52 -9.15 1.02 5.71
N GLN A 53 -9.29 0.11 6.68
CA GLN A 53 -10.59 -0.43 7.09
C GLN A 53 -11.49 0.65 7.68
N ALA A 54 -10.99 1.45 8.64
CA ALA A 54 -11.78 2.54 9.24
C ALA A 54 -12.27 3.55 8.20
N ARG A 55 -11.40 3.93 7.25
CA ARG A 55 -11.72 4.86 6.15
C ARG A 55 -12.72 4.30 5.16
N SER A 56 -12.71 2.98 4.92
CA SER A 56 -13.60 2.35 3.96
C SER A 56 -14.94 1.92 4.57
N THR A 57 -14.94 1.40 5.79
CA THR A 57 -16.14 0.83 6.45
C THR A 57 -17.20 1.90 6.74
N ALA A 58 -16.81 3.04 7.32
CA ALA A 58 -17.76 4.09 7.70
C ALA A 58 -18.56 4.66 6.51
N PRO A 59 -17.94 5.14 5.43
CA PRO A 59 -18.68 5.64 4.27
C PRO A 59 -19.43 4.54 3.53
N SER A 60 -18.85 3.33 3.39
CA SER A 60 -19.54 2.22 2.73
C SER A 60 -20.83 1.87 3.46
N ARG A 61 -20.78 1.74 4.79
CA ARG A 61 -21.97 1.47 5.61
C ARG A 61 -23.01 2.59 5.51
N LEU A 62 -22.58 3.85 5.58
CA LEU A 62 -23.47 5.00 5.48
C LEU A 62 -24.22 5.04 4.14
N LEU A 63 -23.54 4.65 3.06
CA LEU A 63 -24.07 4.68 1.70
C LEU A 63 -24.68 3.33 1.25
N GLY A 64 -24.77 2.33 2.13
CA GLY A 64 -25.36 1.02 1.83
C GLY A 64 -24.49 0.11 0.95
N PHE A 65 -23.19 0.37 0.84
CA PHE A 65 -22.23 -0.48 0.14
C PHE A 65 -21.60 -1.53 1.06
N THR A 66 -21.32 -2.71 0.50
CA THR A 66 -20.48 -3.73 1.11
C THR A 66 -19.07 -3.63 0.51
N ALA A 67 -18.10 -3.19 1.31
CA ALA A 67 -16.71 -3.14 0.88
C ALA A 67 -16.11 -4.55 0.80
N PHE A 68 -15.31 -4.79 -0.23
CA PHE A 68 -14.58 -6.05 -0.43
C PHE A 68 -13.20 -5.76 -1.03
N SER A 69 -12.17 -6.39 -0.47
CA SER A 69 -10.82 -6.38 -1.02
C SER A 69 -10.33 -7.83 -1.16
N PRO A 70 -10.08 -8.33 -2.38
CA PRO A 70 -9.55 -9.68 -2.57
C PRO A 70 -8.15 -9.83 -1.95
N PHE A 71 -7.40 -8.73 -1.83
CA PHE A 71 -6.09 -8.70 -1.18
C PHE A 71 -6.17 -8.84 0.34
N ALA A 72 -7.34 -8.73 0.96
CA ALA A 72 -7.52 -8.95 2.40
C ALA A 72 -7.92 -10.40 2.74
N LEU A 73 -8.03 -11.29 1.76
CA LEU A 73 -8.38 -12.68 2.01
C LEU A 73 -7.22 -13.45 2.66
N PRO A 74 -7.43 -14.23 3.74
CA PRO A 74 -6.37 -14.96 4.43
C PRO A 74 -5.50 -15.81 3.51
N ARG A 75 -6.12 -16.53 2.56
CA ARG A 75 -5.40 -17.35 1.58
C ARG A 75 -4.51 -16.53 0.64
N VAL A 76 -4.93 -15.31 0.28
CA VAL A 76 -4.13 -14.43 -0.58
C VAL A 76 -2.94 -13.88 0.21
N ILE A 77 -3.16 -13.52 1.48
CA ILE A 77 -2.10 -13.08 2.40
C ILE A 77 -1.07 -14.19 2.62
N GLU A 78 -1.52 -15.42 2.91
CA GLU A 78 -0.65 -16.59 3.11
C GLU A 78 0.27 -16.82 1.90
N ILE A 79 -0.30 -16.77 0.68
CA ILE A 79 0.49 -16.93 -0.55
C ILE A 79 1.47 -15.76 -0.75
N ALA A 80 1.06 -14.54 -0.44
CA ALA A 80 1.92 -13.37 -0.57
C ALA A 80 3.10 -13.40 0.43
N GLU A 81 2.87 -13.87 1.66
CA GLU A 81 3.92 -14.07 2.66
C GLU A 81 4.93 -15.16 2.25
N ALA A 82 4.49 -16.15 1.47
CA ALA A 82 5.33 -17.25 0.99
C ALA A 82 6.16 -16.90 -0.26
N ILE A 83 6.03 -15.70 -0.83
CA ILE A 83 6.83 -15.30 -2.00
C ILE A 83 8.31 -15.19 -1.59
N PRO A 84 9.24 -15.86 -2.31
CA PRO A 84 10.66 -15.81 -1.98
C PRO A 84 11.29 -14.50 -2.48
N PHE A 85 10.92 -13.37 -1.86
CA PHE A 85 11.30 -12.03 -2.31
C PHE A 85 12.81 -11.86 -2.47
N ILE A 86 13.61 -12.38 -1.53
CA ILE A 86 15.07 -12.27 -1.59
C ILE A 86 15.61 -12.99 -2.83
N GLU A 87 15.13 -14.20 -3.12
CA GLU A 87 15.59 -14.98 -4.28
C GLU A 87 15.19 -14.33 -5.60
N LEU A 88 13.99 -13.72 -5.65
CA LEU A 88 13.47 -13.07 -6.86
C LEU A 88 14.07 -11.69 -7.11
N THR A 89 14.52 -10.99 -6.06
CA THR A 89 14.98 -9.60 -6.16
C THR A 89 16.47 -9.43 -5.96
N ASP A 90 17.18 -10.39 -5.34
CA ASP A 90 18.59 -10.26 -4.97
C ASP A 90 18.90 -8.94 -4.24
N TRP A 91 18.05 -8.58 -3.27
CA TRP A 91 18.14 -7.34 -2.49
C TRP A 91 18.03 -6.04 -3.30
N ASP A 92 17.51 -6.11 -4.53
CA ASP A 92 17.27 -4.96 -5.40
C ASP A 92 15.85 -4.40 -5.18
N HIS A 93 15.76 -3.15 -4.73
CA HIS A 93 14.49 -2.48 -4.47
C HIS A 93 13.71 -2.15 -5.76
N GLN A 94 14.38 -1.95 -6.90
CA GLN A 94 13.70 -1.72 -8.16
C GLN A 94 13.02 -2.98 -8.67
N LYS A 95 13.72 -4.13 -8.61
CA LYS A 95 13.12 -5.43 -8.92
C LYS A 95 11.96 -5.75 -8.00
N LEU A 96 12.09 -5.39 -6.74
CA LEU A 96 11.04 -5.56 -5.76
C LEU A 96 9.77 -4.75 -6.10
N TYR A 97 9.89 -3.46 -6.45
CA TYR A 97 8.72 -2.67 -6.85
C TYR A 97 8.08 -3.19 -8.15
N ALA A 98 8.89 -3.70 -9.09
CA ALA A 98 8.38 -4.31 -10.31
C ALA A 98 7.63 -5.63 -10.06
N LEU A 99 8.04 -6.41 -9.05
CA LEU A 99 7.56 -7.76 -8.81
C LEU A 99 6.04 -7.86 -8.65
N LYS A 100 5.40 -6.86 -8.01
CA LYS A 100 3.94 -6.84 -7.86
C LYS A 100 3.23 -6.84 -9.20
N GLY A 101 3.63 -5.94 -10.09
CA GLY A 101 3.08 -5.84 -11.43
C GLY A 101 3.29 -7.12 -12.21
N GLU A 102 4.48 -7.71 -12.12
CA GLU A 102 4.81 -8.97 -12.79
C GLU A 102 3.96 -10.15 -12.31
N VAL A 103 3.83 -10.33 -10.99
CA VAL A 103 3.04 -11.43 -10.40
C VAL A 103 1.58 -11.33 -10.85
N VAL A 104 0.99 -10.13 -10.78
CA VAL A 104 -0.40 -9.91 -11.20
C VAL A 104 -0.57 -10.12 -12.70
N ALA A 105 0.33 -9.57 -13.53
CA ALA A 105 0.27 -9.72 -14.99
C ALA A 105 0.38 -11.18 -15.42
N ARG A 106 1.33 -11.94 -14.85
CA ARG A 106 1.49 -13.38 -15.12
C ARG A 106 0.26 -14.16 -14.68
N GLY A 107 -0.31 -13.84 -13.52
CA GLY A 107 -1.55 -14.47 -13.03
C GLY A 107 -2.73 -14.23 -13.97
N ILE A 108 -2.95 -12.99 -14.43
CA ILE A 108 -4.01 -12.65 -15.37
C ILE A 108 -3.81 -13.39 -16.70
N ARG A 109 -2.60 -13.40 -17.23
CA ARG A 109 -2.29 -14.14 -18.46
C ARG A 109 -2.54 -15.64 -18.30
N LEU A 110 -2.14 -16.24 -17.18
CA LEU A 110 -2.34 -17.65 -16.91
C LEU A 110 -3.82 -18.04 -16.85
N ILE A 111 -4.65 -17.20 -16.22
CA ILE A 111 -6.08 -17.49 -16.01
C ILE A 111 -6.94 -17.11 -17.21
N THR A 112 -6.61 -16.01 -17.89
CA THR A 112 -7.48 -15.41 -18.91
C THR A 112 -6.88 -15.44 -20.33
N GLY A 113 -5.58 -15.69 -20.47
CA GLY A 113 -4.85 -15.58 -21.74
C GLY A 113 -4.54 -14.15 -22.18
N ILE A 114 -4.96 -13.14 -21.41
CA ILE A 114 -4.80 -11.72 -21.75
C ILE A 114 -3.48 -11.19 -21.19
N ASP A 115 -2.74 -10.45 -22.00
CA ASP A 115 -1.58 -9.67 -21.55
C ASP A 115 -2.04 -8.39 -20.84
N MET A 116 -1.85 -8.32 -19.52
CA MET A 116 -2.10 -7.11 -18.75
C MET A 116 -0.90 -6.16 -18.86
N PRO A 117 -1.10 -4.88 -19.24
CA PRO A 117 -0.05 -3.89 -19.16
C PRO A 117 0.33 -3.59 -17.70
N VAL A 118 1.63 -3.43 -17.44
CA VAL A 118 2.16 -3.02 -16.13
C VAL A 118 2.65 -1.58 -16.25
N PHE A 119 2.12 -0.70 -15.40
CA PHE A 119 2.49 0.71 -15.36
C PHE A 119 3.23 1.03 -14.07
N ASN A 120 4.03 2.10 -14.11
CA ASN A 120 4.65 2.64 -12.91
C ASN A 120 3.57 3.03 -11.90
N LYS A 121 3.74 2.61 -10.65
CA LYS A 121 2.81 2.93 -9.58
C LYS A 121 2.69 4.44 -9.43
N GLN A 122 1.46 4.92 -9.32
CA GLN A 122 1.13 6.29 -9.01
C GLN A 122 0.19 6.33 -7.82
N ARG A 123 0.24 7.43 -7.06
CA ARG A 123 -0.77 7.66 -6.02
C ARG A 123 -2.11 7.88 -6.70
N PHE A 124 -3.19 7.38 -6.10
CA PHE A 124 -4.54 7.46 -6.68
C PHE A 124 -4.96 8.89 -7.06
N GLN A 125 -4.49 9.88 -6.29
CA GLN A 125 -4.78 11.28 -6.56
C GLN A 125 -3.98 11.90 -7.72
N HIS A 126 -2.86 11.29 -8.13
CA HIS A 126 -2.07 11.77 -9.27
C HIS A 126 -2.84 11.50 -10.57
N GLY A 127 -3.04 12.54 -11.37
CA GLY A 127 -3.85 12.47 -12.60
C GLY A 127 -5.34 12.74 -12.40
N ALA A 128 -5.82 12.93 -11.16
CA ALA A 128 -7.20 13.32 -10.91
C ALA A 128 -7.50 14.78 -11.32
N ILE A 129 -6.48 15.65 -11.34
CA ILE A 129 -6.54 17.04 -11.79
C ILE A 129 -5.21 17.44 -12.43
N ASP A 130 -5.22 18.56 -13.15
CA ASP A 130 -4.02 19.21 -13.69
C ASP A 130 -2.94 19.44 -12.61
N PRO A 131 -1.64 19.20 -12.92
CA PRO A 131 -0.56 19.31 -11.93
C PRO A 131 -0.43 20.68 -11.24
N GLU A 132 -0.68 21.77 -11.96
CA GLU A 132 -0.60 23.12 -11.39
C GLU A 132 -1.70 23.30 -10.34
N LYS A 133 -2.93 22.92 -10.69
CA LYS A 133 -4.05 22.93 -9.75
C LYS A 133 -3.86 21.95 -8.59
N PHE A 134 -3.26 20.78 -8.85
CA PHE A 134 -2.94 19.82 -7.81
C PHE A 134 -2.03 20.46 -6.74
N SER A 135 -0.97 21.13 -7.18
CA SER A 135 -0.02 21.80 -6.27
C SER A 135 -0.65 22.93 -5.44
N GLN A 136 -1.69 23.58 -5.97
CA GLN A 136 -2.41 24.65 -5.30
C GLN A 136 -3.43 24.13 -4.27
N LEU A 137 -4.07 22.99 -4.58
CA LEU A 137 -5.13 22.41 -3.75
C LEU A 137 -4.60 21.54 -2.61
N PHE A 138 -3.50 20.83 -2.84
CA PHE A 138 -2.96 19.85 -1.92
C PHE A 138 -1.72 20.40 -1.19
N PRO A 139 -1.78 20.60 0.14
CA PRO A 139 -0.61 20.99 0.91
C PRO A 139 0.59 20.08 0.65
N GLN A 140 1.78 20.67 0.54
CA GLN A 140 3.01 19.90 0.33
C GLN A 140 3.54 19.24 1.61
N GLN A 141 3.12 19.71 2.78
CA GLN A 141 3.61 19.21 4.06
C GLN A 141 2.49 18.50 4.84
N GLU A 142 2.81 17.34 5.43
CA GLU A 142 1.86 16.54 6.20
C GLU A 142 1.19 17.30 7.35
N HIS A 143 1.91 18.22 7.98
CA HIS A 143 1.43 18.95 9.16
C HIS A 143 0.25 19.87 8.84
N GLU A 144 0.17 20.40 7.61
CA GLU A 144 -0.93 21.25 7.16
C GLU A 144 -2.22 20.44 7.03
N TYR A 145 -2.16 19.20 6.55
CA TYR A 145 -3.32 18.31 6.54
C TYR A 145 -3.84 18.02 7.95
N ARG A 146 -2.93 17.82 8.91
CA ARG A 146 -3.32 17.58 10.32
C ARG A 146 -4.02 18.81 10.91
N LYS A 147 -3.52 20.00 10.61
CA LYS A 147 -4.12 21.27 11.04
C LYS A 147 -5.51 21.46 10.43
N ALA A 148 -5.64 21.28 9.11
CA ALA A 148 -6.93 21.36 8.41
C ALA A 148 -7.94 20.35 8.94
N PHE A 149 -7.50 19.10 9.20
CA PHE A 149 -8.35 18.10 9.85
C PHE A 149 -8.82 18.63 11.20
N LEU A 150 -7.92 18.98 12.13
CA LEU A 150 -8.30 19.44 13.47
C LEU A 150 -9.25 20.66 13.46
N GLN A 151 -9.19 21.53 12.45
CA GLN A 151 -10.12 22.65 12.28
C GLN A 151 -11.56 22.24 11.95
N CYS A 152 -11.79 21.06 11.36
CA CYS A 152 -13.13 20.58 11.05
C CYS A 152 -13.83 19.92 12.25
N TRP A 153 -13.10 19.56 13.31
CA TRP A 153 -13.61 18.86 14.49
C TRP A 153 -13.35 19.57 15.82
N ASN A 154 -12.73 20.76 15.80
CA ASN A 154 -12.72 21.74 16.90
C ASN A 154 -13.80 22.79 16.67
#